data_AF-A0A2P2LXG8-F1
#
_entry.id   AF-A0A2P2LXG8-F1
#
_cell.length_a   1.000
_cell.length_b   1.000
_cell.length_c   1.000
_cell.angle_alpha   90.00
_cell.angle_beta   90.00
_cell.angle_gamma   90.00
#
_symmetry.space_group_name_H-M   'P 1'
#
loop_
_entity.id
_entity.type
_entity.pdbx_description
1 polymer ?
#
loop_
_entity_poly.entity_id
_entity_poly.type
_entity_poly.pdbx_seq_one_letter_code
_entity_poly.pdbx_strand_id
1 'polypeptide(L)'
;MIIQPGPVVDFLIANQNVRDPFSLDWSKAKRMLKNLRIKASPSNQEYKITGLSEKPCKEQMFQLKQKRQNGGEGEIEPVEITVYEYFVNHRGIELRYSGDLPCINVGKPKRPTYIPLELCSLVSLQRYTKALSGLQRASLVEKSRQKPQERMSVLSNALRRSKYDSEPMLRSCGISISGNFTQVEGRVLPAPKLKVGNGEDFSPRNGRWNFNNKVHVCLYF
;
A
#
# COMPACT_ATOMS: atom_id res chain seq x y z
N MET A 1 -1.79 2.40 -5.19
CA MET A 1 -0.80 1.31 -5.12
C MET A 1 -1.29 0.27 -4.13
N ILE A 2 -1.29 -1.00 -4.52
CA ILE A 2 -1.59 -2.12 -3.63
C ILE A 2 -0.24 -2.67 -3.14
N ILE A 3 -0.15 -2.97 -1.85
CA ILE A 3 1.03 -3.59 -1.26
C ILE A 3 1.17 -5.02 -1.77
N GLN A 4 2.39 -5.36 -2.20
CA GLN A 4 2.74 -6.73 -2.54
C GLN A 4 2.83 -7.56 -1.25
N PRO A 5 2.18 -8.74 -1.19
CA PRO A 5 2.36 -9.64 -0.07
C PRO A 5 3.80 -10.19 -0.06
N GLY A 6 4.33 -10.47 1.13
CA GLY A 6 5.68 -11.00 1.29
C GLY A 6 6.36 -10.53 2.58
N PRO A 7 7.61 -10.92 2.83
CA PRO A 7 8.35 -10.52 4.03
C PRO A 7 8.38 -8.99 4.21
N VAL A 8 8.17 -8.53 5.46
CA VAL A 8 8.20 -7.08 5.75
C VAL A 8 9.57 -6.48 5.44
N VAL A 9 10.64 -7.22 5.68
CA VAL A 9 12.01 -6.77 5.42
C VAL A 9 12.25 -6.44 3.94
N ASP A 10 11.77 -7.29 3.02
CA ASP A 10 11.95 -7.10 1.58
C ASP A 10 11.22 -5.85 1.10
N PHE A 11 10.02 -5.61 1.64
CA PHE A 11 9.27 -4.39 1.38
C PHE A 11 10.04 -3.14 1.83
N LEU A 12 10.67 -3.18 3.00
CA LEU A 12 11.46 -2.05 3.50
C LEU A 12 12.71 -1.81 2.63
N ILE A 13 13.44 -2.88 2.29
CA ILE A 13 14.64 -2.84 1.45
C ILE A 13 14.29 -2.22 0.09
N ALA A 14 13.26 -2.73 -0.58
CA ALA A 14 12.85 -2.26 -1.90
C ALA A 14 12.37 -0.80 -1.90
N ASN A 15 11.67 -0.36 -0.85
CA ASN A 15 11.17 1.02 -0.79
C ASN A 15 12.23 2.04 -0.38
N GLN A 16 13.21 1.66 0.44
CA GLN A 16 14.30 2.53 0.83
C GLN A 16 15.49 2.46 -0.14
N ASN A 17 15.45 1.53 -1.10
CA ASN A 17 16.52 1.30 -2.07
C ASN A 17 17.87 1.01 -1.41
N VAL A 18 17.86 0.17 -0.37
CA VAL A 18 19.05 -0.32 0.33
C VAL A 18 19.34 -1.77 -0.06
N ARG A 19 20.51 -2.30 0.31
CA ARG A 19 20.92 -3.68 -0.04
C ARG A 19 20.61 -4.71 1.05
N ASP A 20 20.64 -4.28 2.31
CA ASP A 20 20.56 -5.16 3.47
C ASP A 20 19.66 -4.56 4.57
N PRO A 21 19.17 -5.39 5.51
CA PRO A 21 18.30 -4.94 6.60
C PRO A 21 18.97 -4.00 7.61
N PHE A 22 20.30 -4.05 7.77
CA PHE A 22 21.04 -3.26 8.76
C PHE A 22 21.25 -1.82 8.30
N SER A 23 21.26 -1.60 6.98
CA SER A 23 21.30 -0.28 6.35
C SER A 23 19.95 0.46 6.35
N LEU A 24 18.89 -0.10 6.96
CA LEU A 24 17.55 0.52 6.96
C LEU A 24 17.47 1.75 7.86
N ASP A 25 16.87 2.83 7.35
CA ASP A 25 16.44 3.95 8.16
C ASP A 25 15.15 3.56 8.90
N TRP A 26 15.30 3.17 10.16
CA TRP A 26 14.20 2.72 11.02
C TRP A 26 13.16 3.82 11.30
N SER A 27 13.55 5.11 11.25
CA SER A 27 12.62 6.23 11.38
C SER A 27 11.70 6.37 10.16
N LYS A 28 12.22 6.11 8.95
CA LYS A 28 11.40 5.96 7.74
C LYS A 28 10.57 4.68 7.78
N ALA A 29 11.16 3.55 8.17
CA ALA A 29 10.46 2.26 8.26
C ALA A 29 9.25 2.33 9.18
N LYS A 30 9.38 2.94 10.37
CA LYS A 30 8.28 3.15 11.32
C LYS A 30 7.11 3.90 10.69
N ARG A 31 7.36 4.94 9.91
CA ARG A 31 6.32 5.73 9.22
C ARG A 31 5.65 4.96 8.09
N MET A 32 6.43 4.17 7.36
CA MET A 32 5.97 3.34 6.24
C MET A 32 5.05 2.20 6.70
N LEU A 33 5.45 1.51 7.78
CA LEU A 33 4.74 0.33 8.28
C LEU A 33 3.50 0.68 9.10
N LYS A 34 3.41 1.89 9.65
CA LYS A 34 2.28 2.32 10.49
C LYS A 34 0.94 2.11 9.78
N ASN A 35 0.07 1.33 10.42
CA ASN A 35 -1.26 0.91 9.96
C ASN A 35 -1.30 -0.16 8.86
N LEU A 36 -0.17 -0.69 8.40
CA LEU A 36 -0.16 -1.87 7.54
C LEU A 36 -0.53 -3.11 8.37
N ARG A 37 -1.11 -4.11 7.72
CA ARG A 37 -1.38 -5.42 8.31
C ARG A 37 -0.32 -6.42 7.91
N ILE A 38 0.04 -7.26 8.86
CA ILE A 38 0.97 -8.36 8.68
C ILE A 38 0.32 -9.65 9.15
N LYS A 39 0.80 -10.76 8.61
CA LYS A 39 0.56 -12.11 9.08
C LYS A 39 1.82 -12.58 9.81
N ALA A 40 1.65 -13.08 11.03
CA ALA A 40 2.74 -13.59 11.85
C ALA A 40 2.92 -15.10 11.64
N SER A 41 4.16 -15.56 11.46
CA SER A 41 4.52 -16.99 11.42
C SER A 41 5.03 -17.44 12.80
N PRO A 42 4.71 -18.66 13.29
CA PRO A 42 3.90 -19.71 12.65
C PRO A 42 2.40 -19.61 12.96
N SER A 43 1.96 -18.66 13.80
CA SER A 43 0.56 -18.60 14.27
C SER A 43 -0.46 -18.29 13.17
N ASN A 44 -0.01 -17.81 12.01
CA ASN A 44 -0.82 -17.37 10.88
C ASN A 44 -1.85 -16.27 11.22
N GLN A 45 -1.69 -15.61 12.36
CA GLN A 45 -2.58 -14.55 12.81
C GLN A 45 -2.26 -13.23 12.12
N GLU A 46 -3.30 -12.50 11.73
CA GLU A 46 -3.17 -11.16 11.17
C GLU A 46 -3.20 -10.09 12.26
N TYR A 47 -2.28 -9.13 12.14
CA TYR A 47 -2.13 -8.02 13.05
C TYR A 47 -1.98 -6.71 12.31
N LYS A 48 -2.54 -5.63 12.86
CA LYS A 48 -2.25 -4.27 12.42
C LYS A 48 -1.02 -3.74 13.15
N ILE A 49 -0.04 -3.27 12.39
CA ILE A 49 1.18 -2.67 12.94
C ILE A 49 0.84 -1.33 13.60
N THR A 50 1.22 -1.21 14.88
CA THR A 50 1.12 0.03 15.65
C THR A 50 2.42 0.81 15.64
N GLY A 51 3.56 0.13 15.54
CA GLY A 51 4.88 0.76 15.49
C GLY A 51 6.02 -0.25 15.42
N LEU A 52 7.21 0.21 15.82
CA LEU A 52 8.42 -0.57 15.99
C LEU A 52 8.94 -0.38 17.42
N SER A 53 9.64 -1.37 17.96
CA SER A 53 10.33 -1.24 19.24
C SER A 53 11.46 -0.23 19.16
N GLU A 54 11.83 0.35 20.31
CA GLU A 54 12.97 1.25 20.42
C GLU A 54 14.28 0.49 20.54
N LYS A 55 14.23 -0.69 21.16
CA LYS A 55 15.37 -1.60 21.36
C LYS A 55 15.34 -2.77 20.37
N PRO A 56 16.50 -3.38 20.05
CA PRO A 56 16.57 -4.59 19.25
C PRO A 56 15.95 -5.79 19.97
N CYS A 57 15.60 -6.86 19.26
CA CYS A 57 14.91 -8.00 19.87
C CYS A 57 15.71 -8.73 20.96
N LYS A 58 17.06 -8.64 20.95
CA LYS A 58 17.93 -9.13 22.05
C LYS A 58 17.81 -8.33 23.35
N GLU A 59 17.39 -7.07 23.29
CA GLU A 59 17.28 -6.20 24.47
C GLU A 59 15.83 -5.83 24.81
N GLN A 60 14.90 -6.05 23.88
CA GLN A 60 13.49 -5.72 24.06
C GLN A 60 12.86 -6.74 25.02
N MET A 61 12.52 -6.29 26.23
CA MET A 61 11.86 -7.11 27.25
C MET A 61 10.34 -7.06 27.13
N PHE A 62 9.66 -8.11 27.59
CA PHE A 62 8.23 -8.12 27.87
C PHE A 62 7.89 -9.07 29.03
N GLN A 63 6.71 -8.87 29.63
CA GLN A 63 6.22 -9.71 30.72
C GLN A 63 5.52 -10.96 30.17
N LEU A 64 6.12 -12.12 30.37
CA LEU A 64 5.55 -13.42 30.08
C LEU A 64 4.75 -13.92 31.29
N LYS A 65 3.47 -14.19 31.09
CA LYS A 65 2.62 -14.83 32.12
C LYS A 65 2.83 -16.33 32.07
N GLN A 66 3.54 -16.89 33.04
CA GLN A 66 3.74 -18.34 33.16
C GLN A 66 2.89 -18.89 34.30
N LYS A 67 2.28 -20.06 34.09
CA LYS A 67 1.54 -20.79 35.12
C LYS A 67 2.49 -21.80 35.76
N ARG A 68 2.78 -21.70 37.06
CA ARG A 68 3.60 -22.70 37.76
C ARG A 68 2.90 -24.07 37.73
N GLN A 69 3.66 -25.14 37.50
CA GLN A 69 3.17 -26.53 37.46
C GLN A 69 3.15 -27.22 38.83
N ASN A 70 3.65 -26.60 39.90
CA ASN A 70 3.65 -27.22 41.23
C ASN A 70 2.40 -26.78 42.03
N GLY A 71 1.63 -27.78 42.47
CA GLY A 71 0.26 -27.64 42.97
C GLY A 71 0.09 -26.74 44.18
N GLY A 72 -0.93 -25.90 44.10
CA GLY A 72 -1.27 -24.82 45.02
C GLY A 72 -1.71 -23.63 44.16
N GLU A 73 -2.84 -22.99 44.49
CA GLU A 73 -3.56 -21.99 43.67
C GLU A 73 -2.63 -21.12 42.80
N GLY A 74 -2.74 -21.29 41.48
CA GLY A 74 -1.73 -20.87 40.51
C GLY A 74 -1.56 -19.37 40.41
N GLU A 75 -0.66 -18.82 41.23
CA GLU A 75 -0.14 -17.46 41.06
C GLU A 75 0.58 -17.37 39.70
N ILE A 76 0.06 -16.49 38.85
CA ILE A 76 0.67 -16.14 37.57
C ILE A 76 1.72 -15.07 37.87
N GLU A 77 2.95 -15.49 38.12
CA GLU A 77 4.06 -14.55 38.22
C GLU A 77 4.48 -14.07 36.82
N PRO A 78 4.53 -12.75 36.57
CA PRO A 78 5.09 -12.22 35.35
C PRO A 78 6.61 -12.39 35.37
N VAL A 79 7.14 -13.20 34.45
CA VAL A 79 8.59 -13.31 34.23
C VAL A 79 8.98 -12.32 33.14
N GLU A 80 9.99 -11.50 33.40
CA GLU A 80 10.56 -10.64 32.36
C GLU A 80 11.54 -11.45 31.51
N ILE A 81 11.33 -11.45 30.19
CA ILE A 81 12.17 -12.14 29.22
C ILE A 81 12.34 -11.28 27.97
N THR A 82 13.48 -11.42 27.29
CA THR A 82 13.69 -10.75 26.00
C THR A 82 12.80 -11.37 24.91
N VAL A 83 12.48 -10.59 23.88
CA VAL A 83 11.79 -11.11 22.69
C VAL A 83 12.63 -12.22 22.04
N TYR A 84 13.94 -12.02 21.93
CA TYR A 84 14.83 -13.01 21.33
C TYR A 84 14.83 -14.34 22.08
N GLU A 85 15.04 -14.35 23.41
CA GLU A 85 15.03 -15.58 24.22
C GLU A 85 13.67 -16.28 24.19
N TYR A 86 12.57 -15.52 24.18
CA TYR A 86 11.25 -16.11 24.06
C TYR A 86 11.08 -16.88 22.74
N PHE A 87 11.48 -16.30 21.60
CA PHE A 87 11.32 -16.97 20.32
C PHE A 87 12.32 -18.11 20.13
N VAL A 88 13.58 -17.95 20.54
CA VAL A 88 14.61 -18.98 20.36
C VAL A 88 14.47 -20.09 21.41
N ASN A 89 14.45 -19.75 22.70
CA ASN A 89 14.54 -20.74 23.78
C ASN A 89 13.16 -21.33 24.15
N HIS A 90 12.11 -20.50 24.21
CA HIS A 90 10.77 -20.99 24.59
C HIS A 90 9.94 -21.52 23.42
N ARG A 91 10.07 -20.90 22.23
CA ARG A 91 9.31 -21.31 21.04
C ARG A 91 10.11 -22.23 20.11
N GLY A 92 11.44 -22.35 20.28
CA GLY A 92 12.29 -23.16 19.41
C GLY A 92 12.40 -22.61 17.98
N ILE A 93 12.22 -21.31 17.80
CA ILE A 93 12.27 -20.64 16.50
C ILE A 93 13.60 -19.90 16.38
N GLU A 94 14.46 -20.37 15.50
CA GLU A 94 15.72 -19.70 15.19
C GLU A 94 15.47 -18.36 14.48
N LEU A 95 16.06 -17.29 15.00
CA LEU A 95 16.05 -15.95 14.41
C LEU A 95 17.43 -15.69 13.80
N ARG A 96 17.54 -15.60 12.47
CA ARG A 96 18.83 -15.52 11.77
C ARG A 96 19.38 -14.11 11.77
N TYR A 97 18.52 -13.10 11.64
CA TYR A 97 18.95 -11.70 11.58
C TYR A 97 18.13 -10.75 12.46
N SER A 98 16.95 -11.15 12.95
CA SER A 98 16.09 -10.23 13.72
C SER A 98 16.62 -9.88 15.11
N GLY A 99 17.63 -10.60 15.62
CA GLY A 99 18.15 -10.38 16.98
C GLY A 99 18.64 -8.96 17.22
N ASP A 100 19.36 -8.39 16.25
CA ASP A 100 19.95 -7.05 16.32
C ASP A 100 19.07 -5.97 15.66
N LEU A 101 17.84 -6.33 15.27
CA LEU A 101 16.88 -5.42 14.63
C LEU A 101 15.71 -5.10 15.57
N PRO A 102 15.00 -3.97 15.35
CA PRO A 102 13.75 -3.69 16.05
C PRO A 102 12.68 -4.74 15.76
N CYS A 103 11.83 -4.98 16.75
CA CYS A 103 10.66 -5.83 16.62
C CYS A 103 9.46 -5.02 16.11
N ILE A 104 8.52 -5.69 15.44
CA ILE A 104 7.24 -5.11 15.04
C ILE A 104 6.32 -5.04 16.26
N ASN A 105 5.77 -3.86 16.53
CA ASN A 105 4.77 -3.68 17.58
C ASN A 105 3.36 -3.88 17.00
N VAL A 106 2.60 -4.77 17.62
CA VAL A 106 1.19 -5.02 17.31
C VAL A 106 0.35 -4.95 18.58
N GLY A 107 -0.98 -5.04 18.43
CA GLY A 107 -1.90 -5.04 19.56
C GLY A 107 -2.20 -3.65 20.11
N LYS A 108 -2.49 -3.56 21.42
CA LYS A 108 -2.92 -2.29 22.06
C LYS A 108 -1.70 -1.47 22.48
N PRO A 109 -1.70 -0.13 22.36
CA PRO A 109 -0.55 0.71 22.77
C PRO A 109 -0.13 0.53 24.23
N LYS A 110 -1.09 0.28 25.13
CA LYS A 110 -0.82 0.06 26.57
C LYS A 110 -0.22 -1.32 26.89
N ARG A 111 -0.38 -2.29 25.98
CA ARG A 111 0.13 -3.67 26.10
C ARG A 111 0.52 -4.16 24.71
N PRO A 112 1.64 -3.67 24.16
CA PRO A 112 2.09 -4.07 22.84
C PRO A 112 2.54 -5.54 22.87
N THR A 113 2.34 -6.21 21.73
CA THR A 113 2.98 -7.50 21.46
C THR A 113 4.11 -7.24 20.47
N TYR A 114 5.29 -7.77 20.78
CA TYR A 114 6.49 -7.62 19.96
C TYR A 114 6.69 -8.88 19.12
N ILE A 115 6.86 -8.71 17.81
CA ILE A 115 7.09 -9.82 16.88
C ILE A 115 8.39 -9.55 16.11
N PRO A 116 9.36 -10.48 16.09
CA PRO A 116 10.55 -10.36 15.27
C PRO A 116 10.21 -10.14 13.79
N LEU A 117 11.03 -9.34 13.11
CA LEU A 117 10.78 -8.94 11.72
C LEU A 117 10.73 -10.15 10.76
N GLU A 118 11.58 -11.15 10.98
CA GLU A 118 11.62 -12.42 10.21
C GLU A 118 10.30 -13.16 10.18
N LEU A 119 9.51 -13.01 11.23
CA LEU A 119 8.25 -13.73 11.40
C LEU A 119 7.06 -12.95 10.84
N CYS A 120 7.28 -11.79 10.23
CA CYS A 120 6.24 -10.89 9.76
C CYS A 120 6.19 -10.84 8.22
N SER A 121 5.03 -11.13 7.65
CA SER A 121 4.74 -10.97 6.21
C SER A 121 3.59 -10.01 5.97
N LEU A 122 3.70 -9.09 5.03
CA LEU A 122 2.61 -8.20 4.61
C LEU A 122 1.47 -8.99 3.96
N VAL A 123 0.24 -8.63 4.33
CA VAL A 123 -0.99 -9.23 3.75
C VAL A 123 -1.29 -8.60 2.38
N SER A 124 -1.88 -9.35 1.47
CA SER A 124 -2.30 -8.88 0.15
C SER A 124 -3.47 -7.89 0.21
N LEU A 125 -3.76 -7.25 -0.92
CA LEU A 125 -4.95 -6.38 -1.11
C LEU A 125 -5.02 -5.17 -0.16
N GLN A 126 -3.87 -4.73 0.35
CA GLN A 126 -3.80 -3.54 1.19
C GLN A 126 -3.48 -2.30 0.36
N ARG A 127 -4.31 -1.26 0.48
CA ARG A 127 -4.03 0.03 -0.15
C ARG A 127 -2.91 0.75 0.59
N TYR A 128 -1.84 1.11 -0.12
CA TYR A 128 -0.83 2.01 0.42
C TYR A 128 -1.34 3.46 0.38
N THR A 129 -1.41 4.08 1.55
CA THR A 129 -1.97 5.43 1.73
C THR A 129 -0.92 6.51 2.01
N LYS A 130 0.35 6.14 2.19
CA LYS A 130 1.41 7.10 2.43
C LYS A 130 1.84 7.77 1.13
N ALA A 131 2.45 8.95 1.26
CA ALA A 131 3.01 9.67 0.13
C ALA A 131 4.07 8.82 -0.57
N LEU A 132 3.95 8.72 -1.89
CA LEU A 132 4.92 8.09 -2.77
C LEU A 132 6.08 9.05 -3.05
N SER A 133 7.28 8.50 -3.31
CA SER A 133 8.41 9.28 -3.82
C SER A 133 8.15 9.81 -5.23
N GLY A 134 8.93 10.79 -5.70
CA GLY A 134 8.79 11.34 -7.06
C GLY A 134 8.87 10.24 -8.15
N LEU A 135 9.84 9.35 -8.03
CA LEU A 135 10.02 8.20 -8.94
C LEU A 135 8.83 7.23 -8.89
N GLN A 136 8.34 6.92 -7.69
CA GLN A 136 7.16 6.05 -7.53
C GLN A 136 5.90 6.69 -8.12
N ARG A 137 5.70 8.01 -7.97
CA ARG A 137 4.58 8.74 -8.58
C ARG A 137 4.69 8.75 -10.09
N ALA A 138 5.87 9.05 -10.65
CA ALA A 138 6.09 9.04 -12.09
C ALA A 138 5.81 7.65 -12.69
N SER A 139 6.33 6.58 -12.06
CA SER A 139 6.05 5.20 -12.47
C SER A 139 4.56 4.86 -12.38
N LEU A 140 3.87 5.31 -11.32
CA LEU A 140 2.43 5.09 -11.17
C LEU A 140 1.64 5.81 -12.26
N VAL A 141 1.96 7.06 -12.57
CA VAL A 141 1.31 7.84 -13.63
C VAL A 141 1.52 7.15 -14.98
N GLU A 142 2.75 6.76 -15.29
CA GLU A 142 3.06 6.10 -16.56
C GLU A 142 2.30 4.78 -16.70
N LYS A 143 2.31 3.94 -15.66
CA LYS A 143 1.56 2.66 -15.64
C LYS A 143 0.04 2.83 -15.67
N SER A 144 -0.47 3.97 -15.19
CA SER A 144 -1.91 4.26 -15.18
C SER A 144 -2.38 4.88 -16.49
N ARG A 145 -1.47 5.37 -17.34
CA ARG A 145 -1.79 5.95 -18.64
C ARG A 145 -2.18 4.83 -19.60
N GLN A 146 -3.43 4.85 -20.04
CA GLN A 146 -3.96 3.89 -21.03
C GLN A 146 -4.62 4.67 -22.16
N LYS A 147 -4.39 4.24 -23.40
CA LYS A 147 -5.08 4.85 -24.55
C LYS A 147 -6.56 4.46 -24.52
N PRO A 148 -7.47 5.31 -25.06
CA PRO A 148 -8.90 5.01 -25.04
C PRO A 148 -9.26 3.62 -25.60
N GLN A 149 -8.65 3.22 -26.71
CA GLN A 149 -8.88 1.91 -27.35
C GLN A 149 -8.43 0.74 -26.47
N GLU A 150 -7.27 0.86 -25.83
CA GLU A 150 -6.76 -0.15 -24.88
C GLU A 150 -7.70 -0.27 -23.68
N ARG A 151 -8.14 0.87 -23.13
CA ARG A 151 -9.08 0.90 -22.00
C ARG A 151 -10.42 0.26 -22.34
N MET A 152 -10.96 0.50 -23.54
CA MET A 152 -12.17 -0.15 -24.01
C MET A 152 -11.99 -1.67 -24.10
N SER A 153 -10.90 -2.14 -24.69
CA SER A 153 -10.58 -3.57 -24.76
C SER A 153 -10.43 -4.23 -23.40
N VAL A 154 -9.74 -3.59 -22.45
CA VAL A 154 -9.60 -4.08 -21.07
C VAL A 154 -10.96 -4.24 -20.40
N LEU A 155 -11.86 -3.27 -20.57
CA LEU A 155 -13.18 -3.30 -19.97
C LEU A 155 -14.11 -4.34 -20.63
N SER A 156 -14.13 -4.45 -21.96
CA SER A 156 -14.86 -5.52 -22.65
C SER A 156 -14.38 -6.91 -22.21
N ASN A 157 -13.07 -7.11 -22.07
CA ASN A 157 -12.50 -8.36 -21.59
C ASN A 157 -12.83 -8.62 -20.11
N ALA A 158 -12.91 -7.59 -19.27
CA ALA A 158 -13.33 -7.72 -17.87
C ALA A 158 -14.80 -8.15 -17.79
N LEU A 159 -15.71 -7.48 -18.53
CA LEU A 159 -17.12 -7.84 -18.59
C LEU A 159 -17.33 -9.29 -19.03
N ARG A 160 -16.64 -9.72 -20.11
CA ARG A 160 -16.72 -11.09 -20.62
C ARG A 160 -16.24 -12.12 -19.58
N ARG A 161 -15.18 -11.80 -18.83
CA ARG A 161 -14.63 -12.69 -17.79
C ARG A 161 -15.53 -12.78 -16.56
N SER A 162 -16.19 -11.69 -16.18
CA SER A 162 -17.10 -11.67 -15.04
C SER A 162 -18.36 -12.51 -15.24
N LYS A 163 -18.78 -12.72 -16.50
CA LYS A 163 -19.97 -13.52 -16.87
C LYS A 163 -21.22 -13.16 -16.05
N TYR A 164 -21.48 -11.86 -15.88
CA TYR A 164 -22.60 -11.38 -15.07
C TYR A 164 -23.96 -11.93 -15.51
N ASP A 165 -24.14 -12.18 -16.80
CA ASP A 165 -25.37 -12.78 -17.33
C ASP A 165 -25.61 -14.21 -16.83
N SER A 166 -24.62 -14.88 -16.26
CA SER A 166 -24.75 -16.22 -15.66
C SER A 166 -24.87 -16.20 -14.13
N GLU A 167 -24.83 -15.03 -13.51
CA GLU A 167 -24.85 -14.89 -12.06
C GLU A 167 -26.26 -15.14 -11.51
N PRO A 168 -26.47 -16.15 -10.62
CA PRO A 168 -27.80 -16.54 -10.17
C PRO A 168 -28.57 -15.44 -9.43
N MET A 169 -27.90 -14.65 -8.60
CA MET A 169 -28.56 -13.60 -7.83
C MET A 169 -29.11 -12.50 -8.76
N LEU A 170 -28.33 -12.01 -9.73
CA LEU A 170 -28.75 -11.02 -10.71
C LEU A 170 -29.95 -11.51 -11.52
N ARG A 171 -29.93 -12.77 -11.97
CA ARG A 171 -31.07 -13.39 -12.68
C ARG A 171 -32.31 -13.45 -11.81
N SER A 172 -32.17 -13.84 -10.55
CA SER A 172 -33.30 -13.92 -9.60
C SER A 172 -33.92 -12.55 -9.32
N CYS A 173 -33.13 -11.48 -9.40
CA CYS A 173 -33.60 -10.11 -9.28
C CYS A 173 -34.11 -9.50 -10.61
N GLY A 174 -34.13 -10.26 -11.71
CA GLY A 174 -34.53 -9.76 -13.03
C GLY A 174 -33.54 -8.76 -13.65
N ILE A 175 -32.28 -8.74 -13.19
CA ILE A 175 -31.23 -7.84 -13.69
C ILE A 175 -30.44 -8.52 -14.81
N SER A 176 -30.29 -7.83 -15.94
CA SER A 176 -29.46 -8.24 -17.07
C SER A 176 -28.41 -7.17 -17.36
N ILE A 177 -27.18 -7.56 -17.71
CA ILE A 177 -26.08 -6.62 -17.97
C ILE A 177 -25.62 -6.77 -19.42
N SER A 178 -25.77 -5.72 -20.23
CA SER A 178 -25.27 -5.73 -21.61
C SER A 178 -23.75 -5.90 -21.68
N GLY A 179 -23.28 -6.77 -22.57
CA GLY A 179 -21.85 -6.96 -22.85
C GLY A 179 -21.21 -5.88 -23.74
N ASN A 180 -22.03 -4.99 -24.31
CA ASN A 180 -21.59 -3.95 -25.24
C ASN A 180 -21.66 -2.56 -24.58
N PHE A 181 -20.78 -1.66 -25.04
CA PHE A 181 -20.84 -0.25 -24.65
C PHE A 181 -22.10 0.43 -25.17
N THR A 182 -22.74 1.24 -24.33
CA THR A 182 -23.84 2.11 -24.74
C THR A 182 -23.34 3.12 -25.77
N GLN A 183 -24.03 3.20 -26.91
CA GLN A 183 -23.76 4.19 -27.94
C GLN A 183 -24.50 5.48 -27.62
N VAL A 184 -23.81 6.61 -27.79
CA VAL A 184 -24.35 7.95 -27.58
C VAL A 184 -24.00 8.83 -28.76
N GLU A 185 -24.96 9.64 -29.22
CA GLU A 185 -24.71 10.63 -30.26
C GLU A 185 -24.00 11.84 -29.66
N GLY A 186 -22.82 12.15 -30.20
CA GLY A 186 -22.01 13.29 -29.81
C GLY A 186 -21.91 14.32 -30.93
N ARG A 187 -21.75 15.60 -30.57
CA ARG A 187 -21.45 16.68 -31.52
C ARG A 187 -20.15 17.39 -31.16
N VAL A 188 -19.33 17.70 -32.16
CA VAL A 188 -18.09 18.48 -31.99
C VAL A 188 -18.39 19.94 -32.29
N LEU A 189 -18.29 20.80 -31.29
CA LEU A 189 -18.51 22.23 -31.46
C LEU A 189 -17.31 22.88 -32.16
N PRO A 190 -17.55 23.89 -33.03
CA PRO A 190 -16.46 24.66 -33.63
C PRO A 190 -15.66 25.39 -32.55
N ALA A 191 -14.34 25.46 -32.73
CA ALA A 191 -13.47 26.18 -31.81
C ALA A 191 -13.76 27.69 -31.87
N PRO A 192 -13.76 28.42 -30.74
CA PRO A 192 -13.91 29.86 -30.73
C PRO A 192 -12.67 30.53 -31.36
N LYS A 193 -12.88 31.66 -32.04
CA LYS A 193 -11.77 32.50 -32.51
C LYS A 193 -11.19 33.28 -31.34
N LEU A 194 -9.87 33.27 -31.22
CA LEU A 194 -9.11 34.05 -30.25
C LEU A 194 -8.53 35.27 -30.95
N LYS A 195 -8.65 36.45 -30.35
CA LYS A 195 -7.89 37.63 -30.79
C LYS A 195 -6.51 37.61 -30.15
N VAL A 196 -5.48 37.82 -30.96
CA VAL A 196 -4.08 37.93 -30.50
C VAL A 196 -3.57 39.34 -30.79
N GLY A 197 -2.35 39.69 -30.35
CA GLY A 197 -1.78 41.03 -30.62
C GLY A 197 -1.78 41.37 -32.11
N ASN A 198 -1.78 42.66 -32.41
CA ASN A 198 -2.00 43.21 -33.75
C ASN A 198 -3.42 42.98 -34.34
N GLY A 199 -4.37 42.45 -33.55
CA GLY A 199 -5.75 42.28 -33.97
C GLY A 199 -6.01 41.05 -34.85
N GLU A 200 -5.05 40.13 -34.94
CA GLU A 200 -5.19 38.91 -35.72
C GLU A 200 -6.14 37.90 -35.06
N ASP A 201 -6.96 37.25 -35.88
CA ASP A 201 -7.84 36.15 -35.47
C ASP A 201 -7.08 34.82 -35.54
N PHE A 202 -7.07 34.08 -34.44
CA PHE A 202 -6.48 32.75 -34.34
C PHE A 202 -7.52 31.71 -33.95
N SER A 203 -7.63 30.63 -34.72
CA SER A 203 -8.51 29.50 -34.38
C SER A 203 -7.72 28.35 -33.76
N PRO A 204 -7.99 27.97 -32.49
CA PRO A 204 -7.34 26.84 -31.84
C PRO A 204 -7.60 25.53 -32.59
N ARG A 205 -6.58 24.67 -32.65
CA ARG A 205 -6.70 23.31 -33.21
C ARG A 205 -6.69 22.30 -32.07
N ASN A 206 -7.62 21.34 -32.10
CA ASN A 206 -7.72 20.27 -31.10
C ASN A 206 -7.78 20.78 -29.64
N GLY A 207 -8.45 21.92 -29.42
CA GLY A 207 -8.57 22.53 -28.09
C GLY A 207 -7.26 23.07 -27.51
N ARG A 208 -6.22 23.26 -28.32
CA ARG A 208 -4.91 23.77 -27.89
C ARG A 208 -4.52 25.03 -28.66
N TRP A 209 -3.83 25.93 -27.98
CA TRP A 209 -3.20 27.11 -28.54
C TRP A 209 -1.92 27.42 -27.78
N ASN A 210 -0.98 28.10 -28.44
CA ASN A 210 0.22 28.66 -27.82
C ASN A 210 0.40 30.13 -28.25
N PHE A 211 1.31 30.82 -27.57
CA PHE A 211 1.70 32.20 -27.85
C PHE A 211 2.98 32.31 -28.69
N ASN A 212 3.53 31.19 -29.16
CA ASN A 212 4.72 31.21 -30.00
C ASN A 212 4.47 32.10 -31.22
N ASN A 213 5.34 33.09 -31.43
CA ASN A 213 5.28 34.08 -32.51
C ASN A 213 4.00 34.96 -32.51
N LYS A 214 3.38 35.20 -31.34
CA LYS A 214 2.21 36.08 -31.21
C LYS A 214 2.52 37.27 -30.30
N VAL A 215 2.10 38.47 -30.71
CA VAL A 215 2.25 39.70 -29.91
C VAL A 215 1.16 39.74 -28.83
N HIS A 216 1.44 40.34 -27.67
CA HIS A 216 0.45 40.55 -26.61
C HIS A 216 -0.29 41.87 -26.81
N VAL A 217 -1.59 41.89 -26.53
CA VAL A 217 -2.33 43.15 -26.38
C VAL A 217 -2.10 43.65 -24.95
N CYS A 218 -1.20 44.61 -24.76
CA CYS A 218 -1.13 45.37 -23.51
C CYS A 218 -2.21 46.46 -23.57
N LEU A 219 -3.28 46.28 -22.78
CA LEU A 219 -4.20 47.35 -22.46
C LEU A 219 -3.54 48.15 -21.32
N TYR A 220 -2.99 49.33 -21.65
CA TYR A 220 -2.62 50.30 -20.62
C TYR A 220 -3.93 50.88 -20.05
N PHE A 221 -4.15 50.68 -18.75
CA PHE A 221 -5.20 51.35 -17.97
C PHE A 221 -4.68 52.69 -17.45
#